data_AF-A0A4U9V8U9-F1
#
_entry.id   AF-A0A4U9V8U9-F1
#
_cell.length_a   1.000
_cell.length_b   1.000
_cell.length_c   1.000
_cell.angle_alpha   90.00
_cell.angle_beta   90.00
_cell.angle_gamma   90.00
#
_symmetry.space_group_name_H-M   'P 1'
#
loop_
_entity.id
_entity.type
_entity.pdbx_description
1 polymer ?
#
loop_
_entity_poly.entity_id
_entity_poly.type
_entity_poly.pdbx_seq_one_letter_code
_entity_poly.pdbx_strand_id
1 'polypeptide(L)'
;MRAQVTAQIDFSTREQTDEQYQPNQQPDKSAIRSRQFSQSEQNGGQPIGGVPGALSNQPSAAPTAPIETPKTTAAGNTNTPATANNANNSTRTGASGNVAQNSRRDETTNYEVDRTIRHTQHKAGAVERLSVAVVLNTLGTDKDGKPLPMSKEQLAQVESLVREAMGYSSSRGDTLNVVNTQFNDVEQTGGELPFWQSQSFYRSVVQRRPLFAGAAGGLDPVAQAGSPTAAKPSARTTGRDHRCQGAS
;
A
#
# COMPACT_ATOMS: atom_id res chain seq x y z
N MET A 1 29.75 -6.59 16.44
CA MET A 1 28.31 -6.75 16.10
C MET A 1 28.19 -7.60 14.84
N ARG A 2 27.16 -8.44 14.73
CA ARG A 2 26.77 -9.13 13.49
C ARG A 2 25.30 -8.82 13.21
N ALA A 3 24.93 -8.60 11.95
CA ALA A 3 23.54 -8.34 11.55
C ALA A 3 23.18 -9.20 10.34
N GLN A 4 21.95 -9.68 10.33
CA GLN A 4 21.35 -10.43 9.22
C GLN A 4 20.02 -9.79 8.87
N VAL A 5 19.78 -9.60 7.58
CA VAL A 5 18.58 -8.94 7.06
C VAL A 5 17.94 -9.85 6.04
N THR A 6 16.65 -10.11 6.21
CA THR A 6 15.81 -10.78 5.21
C THR A 6 14.75 -9.79 4.75
N ALA A 7 14.65 -9.59 3.43
CA ALA A 7 13.64 -8.73 2.82
C ALA A 7 12.70 -9.55 1.95
N GLN A 8 11.40 -9.35 2.14
CA GLN A 8 10.37 -9.81 1.21
C GLN A 8 10.09 -8.68 0.23
N ILE A 9 10.20 -8.99 -1.06
CA ILE A 9 10.10 -8.00 -2.13
C ILE A 9 8.97 -8.43 -3.06
N ASP A 10 8.05 -7.49 -3.33
CA ASP A 10 7.03 -7.67 -4.36
C ASP A 10 7.64 -7.37 -5.73
N PHE A 11 7.69 -8.39 -6.58
CA PHE A 11 8.16 -8.28 -7.96
C PHE A 11 7.02 -8.13 -8.97
N SER A 12 5.77 -8.09 -8.51
CA SER A 12 4.64 -7.87 -9.39
C SER A 12 4.63 -6.44 -9.92
N THR A 13 4.31 -6.30 -11.20
CA THR A 13 4.00 -5.01 -11.80
C THR A 13 2.48 -4.89 -11.84
N ARG A 14 1.94 -3.79 -11.32
CA ARG A 14 0.48 -3.57 -11.29
C ARG A 14 0.16 -2.21 -11.89
N GLU A 15 -0.85 -2.18 -12.75
CA GLU A 15 -1.39 -0.94 -13.31
C GLU A 15 -2.78 -0.71 -12.74
N GLN A 16 -3.00 0.47 -12.18
CA GLN A 16 -4.27 0.90 -11.64
C GLN A 16 -4.71 2.16 -12.35
N THR A 17 -5.93 2.16 -12.88
CA THR A 17 -6.57 3.35 -13.46
C THR A 17 -7.77 3.70 -12.60
N ASP A 18 -7.68 4.82 -11.88
CA ASP A 18 -8.79 5.36 -11.11
C ASP A 18 -9.48 6.47 -11.90
N GLU A 19 -10.80 6.39 -12.01
CA GLU A 19 -11.64 7.42 -12.63
C GLU A 19 -12.54 8.03 -11.56
N GLN A 20 -12.37 9.33 -11.32
CA GLN A 20 -13.16 10.07 -10.34
C GLN A 20 -13.93 11.19 -11.01
N TYR A 21 -15.21 11.30 -10.66
CA TYR A 21 -16.13 12.34 -11.13
C TYR A 21 -16.38 13.35 -10.02
N GLN A 22 -16.31 14.64 -10.33
CA GLN A 22 -16.64 15.67 -9.35
C GLN A 22 -18.16 15.88 -9.24
N PRO A 23 -18.71 16.10 -8.04
CA PRO A 23 -20.12 16.44 -7.88
C PRO A 23 -20.44 17.81 -8.51
N ASN A 24 -21.43 17.86 -9.40
CA ASN A 24 -21.84 19.06 -10.15
C ASN A 24 -23.27 19.54 -9.84
N GLN A 25 -23.80 19.17 -8.67
CA GLN A 25 -25.19 19.45 -8.26
C GLN A 25 -25.43 20.90 -7.81
N GLN A 26 -24.38 21.60 -7.35
CA GLN A 26 -24.52 23.00 -6.93
C GLN A 26 -24.50 23.91 -8.17
N PRO A 27 -25.37 24.95 -8.26
CA PRO A 27 -25.42 25.85 -9.41
C PRO A 27 -24.06 26.44 -9.77
N ASP A 28 -23.28 26.84 -8.77
CA ASP A 28 -21.97 27.48 -8.94
C ASP A 28 -20.85 26.51 -9.37
N LYS A 29 -21.10 25.20 -9.26
CA LYS A 29 -20.17 24.12 -9.65
C LYS A 29 -20.71 23.27 -10.80
N SER A 30 -21.83 23.66 -11.38
CA SER A 30 -22.46 22.93 -12.47
C SER A 30 -21.91 23.44 -13.80
N ALA A 31 -21.27 22.56 -14.56
CA ALA A 31 -20.88 22.84 -15.93
C ALA A 31 -22.02 22.40 -16.86
N ILE A 32 -22.84 23.35 -17.31
CA ILE A 32 -23.97 23.08 -18.21
C ILE A 32 -23.46 23.15 -19.66
N ARG A 33 -23.64 22.06 -20.39
CA ARG A 33 -23.36 21.99 -21.84
C ARG A 33 -24.48 22.60 -22.66
N SER A 34 -25.74 22.27 -22.32
CA SER A 34 -26.92 22.79 -23.01
C SER A 34 -28.15 22.75 -22.12
N ARG A 35 -29.02 23.74 -22.22
CA ARG A 35 -30.33 23.78 -21.55
C ARG A 35 -31.41 24.05 -22.58
N GLN A 36 -32.38 23.14 -22.70
CA GLN A 36 -33.60 23.32 -23.50
C GLN A 36 -34.77 23.48 -22.54
N PHE A 37 -35.52 24.57 -22.68
CA PHE A 37 -36.64 24.92 -21.84
C PHE A 37 -37.90 25.15 -22.69
N SER A 38 -38.99 24.45 -22.37
CA SER A 38 -40.29 24.56 -23.04
C SER A 38 -41.37 24.80 -22.00
N GLN A 39 -42.11 25.89 -22.14
CA GLN A 39 -43.21 26.25 -21.25
C GLN A 39 -44.48 26.46 -22.08
N SER A 40 -45.54 25.73 -21.77
CA SER A 40 -46.87 25.93 -22.35
C SER A 40 -47.87 26.19 -21.23
N GLU A 41 -48.52 27.34 -21.28
CA GLU A 41 -49.60 27.70 -20.36
C GLU A 41 -50.89 27.83 -21.15
N GLN A 42 -51.87 26.99 -20.82
CA GLN A 42 -53.19 26.99 -21.40
C GLN A 42 -54.19 27.40 -20.32
N ASN A 43 -54.55 28.68 -20.32
CA ASN A 43 -55.66 29.16 -19.50
C ASN A 43 -57.00 28.69 -20.09
N GLY A 44 -57.67 27.80 -19.38
CA GLY A 44 -59.01 27.33 -19.72
C GLY A 44 -60.08 28.39 -19.51
N GLY A 45 -60.21 29.33 -20.44
CA GLY A 45 -61.45 30.08 -20.70
C GLY A 45 -61.54 31.49 -20.13
N GLN A 46 -61.53 32.48 -21.03
CA GLN A 46 -62.55 33.53 -21.03
C GLN A 46 -63.68 33.05 -21.96
N PRO A 47 -64.96 33.35 -21.66
CA PRO A 47 -66.07 32.92 -22.51
C PRO A 47 -65.89 33.42 -23.95
N ILE A 48 -66.18 32.50 -24.86
CA ILE A 48 -66.12 32.59 -26.32
C ILE A 48 -66.73 33.91 -26.81
N GLY A 49 -65.93 34.74 -27.52
CA GLY A 49 -66.46 35.92 -28.22
C GLY A 49 -65.43 37.00 -28.55
N GLY A 50 -64.48 36.73 -29.46
CA GLY A 50 -63.60 37.77 -30.01
C GLY A 50 -62.57 37.21 -30.96
N VAL A 51 -62.40 37.86 -32.13
CA VAL A 51 -61.45 37.46 -33.17
C VAL A 51 -60.01 37.45 -32.61
N PRO A 52 -59.29 36.31 -32.62
CA PRO A 52 -57.90 36.23 -32.18
C PRO A 52 -57.00 37.12 -33.05
N GLY A 53 -56.48 38.22 -32.51
CA GLY A 53 -55.48 39.03 -33.22
C GLY A 53 -55.19 40.44 -32.69
N ALA A 54 -56.12 41.09 -31.96
CA ALA A 54 -55.97 42.52 -31.66
C ALA A 54 -55.19 42.86 -30.37
N LEU A 55 -55.08 41.96 -29.39
CA LEU A 55 -54.39 42.24 -28.11
C LEU A 55 -52.91 41.81 -28.09
N SER A 56 -52.43 41.09 -29.12
CA SER A 56 -51.06 40.56 -29.14
C SER A 56 -49.98 41.63 -29.37
N ASN A 57 -50.37 42.88 -29.67
CA ASN A 57 -49.45 43.98 -29.93
C ASN A 57 -49.75 45.22 -29.06
N GLN A 58 -50.25 45.03 -27.85
CA GLN A 58 -50.36 46.14 -26.90
C GLN A 58 -49.05 46.26 -26.10
N PRO A 59 -48.31 47.38 -26.22
CA PRO A 59 -47.13 47.59 -25.39
C PRO A 59 -47.53 47.69 -23.90
N SER A 60 -46.70 47.12 -23.03
CA SER A 60 -46.87 47.13 -21.57
C SER A 60 -47.10 48.55 -21.03
N ALA A 61 -48.11 48.73 -20.17
CA ALA A 61 -48.32 49.99 -19.45
C ALA A 61 -47.17 50.27 -18.47
N ALA A 62 -46.89 51.56 -18.23
CA ALA A 62 -45.82 52.01 -17.34
C ALA A 62 -46.10 51.62 -15.87
N PRO A 63 -45.09 51.17 -15.11
CA PRO A 63 -45.28 50.73 -13.73
C PRO A 63 -45.49 51.92 -12.78
N THR A 64 -46.57 51.89 -11.99
CA THR A 64 -46.79 52.81 -10.86
C THR A 64 -46.42 52.11 -9.56
N ALA A 65 -45.39 52.61 -8.87
CA ALA A 65 -44.94 52.09 -7.58
C ALA A 65 -45.90 52.54 -6.44
N PRO A 66 -46.39 51.63 -5.58
CA PRO A 66 -47.15 52.02 -4.39
C PRO A 66 -46.25 52.65 -3.31
N ILE A 67 -46.66 53.81 -2.81
CA ILE A 67 -46.09 54.44 -1.61
C ILE A 67 -46.75 53.79 -0.38
N GLU A 68 -45.98 53.07 0.42
CA GLU A 68 -46.42 52.53 1.71
C GLU A 68 -46.49 53.63 2.78
N THR A 69 -47.63 53.77 3.46
CA THR A 69 -47.71 54.43 4.77
C THR A 69 -47.80 53.35 5.86
N PRO A 70 -47.02 53.45 6.95
CA PRO A 70 -46.88 52.35 7.90
C PRO A 70 -47.99 52.37 8.96
N LYS A 71 -48.54 51.20 9.28
CA LYS A 71 -49.24 50.99 10.57
C LYS A 71 -48.42 50.05 11.45
N THR A 72 -48.17 50.57 12.64
CA THR A 72 -47.31 50.13 13.73
C THR A 72 -47.88 48.97 14.57
N THR A 73 -46.94 48.09 14.99
CA THR A 73 -46.77 47.38 16.28
C THR A 73 -47.88 46.43 16.79
N ALA A 74 -47.61 45.23 17.31
CA ALA A 74 -46.50 44.84 18.18
C ALA A 74 -46.23 43.31 18.24
N ALA A 75 -44.94 42.99 18.51
CA ALA A 75 -44.33 41.93 19.34
C ALA A 75 -45.03 40.55 19.52
N GLY A 76 -44.37 39.39 19.47
CA GLY A 76 -42.96 39.00 19.33
C GLY A 76 -42.80 37.48 19.61
N ASN A 77 -41.78 36.85 18.99
CA ASN A 77 -40.99 35.62 19.31
C ASN A 77 -41.59 34.49 20.20
N THR A 78 -41.41 33.18 19.98
CA THR A 78 -40.30 32.38 19.40
C THR A 78 -40.70 30.88 19.34
N ASN A 79 -40.02 30.11 18.47
CA ASN A 79 -39.64 28.67 18.57
C ASN A 79 -40.60 27.51 18.16
N THR A 80 -40.32 26.94 16.97
CA THR A 80 -40.00 25.52 16.61
C THR A 80 -40.92 24.32 16.98
N PRO A 81 -40.85 23.18 16.23
CA PRO A 81 -42.03 22.52 15.64
C PRO A 81 -42.34 21.13 16.21
N ALA A 82 -43.58 20.63 15.98
CA ALA A 82 -43.86 19.19 15.82
C ALA A 82 -45.29 18.92 15.33
N THR A 83 -45.38 18.27 14.16
CA THR A 83 -46.18 17.07 13.87
C THR A 83 -47.59 16.92 14.48
N ALA A 84 -48.63 17.00 13.65
CA ALA A 84 -49.70 16.00 13.62
C ALA A 84 -50.74 16.27 12.52
N ASN A 85 -50.99 15.22 11.76
CA ASN A 85 -52.13 14.94 10.88
C ASN A 85 -53.40 15.73 11.19
N ASN A 86 -53.94 16.40 10.17
CA ASN A 86 -55.34 16.81 10.14
C ASN A 86 -55.98 16.30 8.85
N ALA A 87 -56.64 15.15 8.96
CA ALA A 87 -57.75 14.80 8.10
C ALA A 87 -58.97 15.57 8.63
N ASN A 88 -59.41 16.59 7.91
CA ASN A 88 -60.75 17.13 8.10
C ASN A 88 -61.39 17.45 6.76
N ASN A 89 -62.21 16.50 6.33
CA ASN A 89 -63.21 16.64 5.30
C ASN A 89 -64.21 17.73 5.71
N SER A 90 -64.24 18.85 4.99
CA SER A 90 -65.34 19.80 5.08
C SER A 90 -65.73 20.27 3.69
N THR A 91 -66.76 19.62 3.17
CA THR A 91 -67.66 20.08 2.11
C THR A 91 -68.10 21.52 2.34
N ARG A 92 -67.68 22.42 1.45
CA ARG A 92 -68.33 23.71 1.23
C ARG A 92 -68.47 23.98 -0.27
N THR A 93 -69.71 23.85 -0.73
CA THR A 93 -70.21 24.28 -2.03
C THR A 93 -70.15 25.81 -2.12
N GLY A 94 -69.36 26.33 -3.05
CA GLY A 94 -69.29 27.74 -3.38
C GLY A 94 -68.79 27.89 -4.81
N ALA A 95 -69.70 28.25 -5.73
CA ALA A 95 -69.40 28.49 -7.12
C ALA A 95 -68.51 29.74 -7.28
N SER A 96 -67.21 29.50 -7.46
CA SER A 96 -66.27 30.43 -8.08
C SER A 96 -65.60 29.65 -9.20
N GLY A 97 -65.68 30.15 -10.43
CA GLY A 97 -65.17 29.45 -11.61
C GLY A 97 -63.66 29.24 -11.51
N ASN A 98 -63.26 28.02 -11.13
CA ASN A 98 -61.89 27.55 -11.32
C ASN A 98 -61.67 27.38 -12.83
N VAL A 99 -61.18 28.44 -13.47
CA VAL A 99 -60.55 28.38 -14.79
C VAL A 99 -59.44 27.34 -14.65
N ALA A 100 -59.59 26.19 -15.29
CA ALA A 100 -58.56 25.15 -15.29
C ALA A 100 -57.33 25.71 -16.01
N GLN A 101 -56.31 26.13 -15.26
CA GLN A 101 -55.02 26.51 -15.82
C GLN A 101 -54.21 25.24 -16.00
N ASN A 102 -53.95 24.88 -17.26
CA ASN A 102 -53.05 23.78 -17.61
C ASN A 102 -51.68 24.38 -17.93
N SER A 103 -50.74 24.30 -17.01
CA SER A 103 -49.35 24.70 -17.24
C SER A 103 -48.46 23.46 -17.34
N ARG A 104 -47.61 23.42 -18.37
CA ARG A 104 -46.59 22.40 -18.57
C ARG A 104 -45.24 23.09 -18.75
N ARG A 105 -44.24 22.62 -18.00
CA ARG A 105 -42.86 23.09 -18.05
C ARG A 105 -41.97 21.87 -18.23
N ASP A 106 -41.34 21.76 -19.39
CA ASP A 106 -40.34 20.74 -19.68
C ASP A 106 -38.96 21.42 -19.74
N GLU A 107 -37.99 20.93 -18.96
CA GLU A 107 -36.59 21.41 -18.97
C GLU A 107 -35.65 20.22 -19.12
N THR A 108 -34.80 20.25 -20.13
CA THR A 108 -33.72 19.28 -20.35
C THR A 108 -32.39 20.00 -20.26
N THR A 109 -31.59 19.65 -19.25
CA THR A 109 -30.24 20.21 -19.07
C THR A 109 -29.20 19.10 -19.22
N ASN A 110 -28.29 19.26 -20.17
CA ASN A 110 -27.11 18.41 -20.31
C ASN A 110 -25.94 19.04 -19.57
N TYR A 111 -25.25 18.25 -18.76
CA TYR A 111 -24.10 18.68 -17.98
C TYR A 111 -22.82 18.06 -18.54
N GLU A 112 -21.72 18.79 -18.44
CA GLU A 112 -20.39 18.21 -18.49
C GLU A 112 -19.97 17.92 -17.04
N VAL A 113 -19.38 16.75 -16.82
CA VAL A 113 -18.90 16.34 -15.51
C VAL A 113 -17.39 16.31 -15.57
N ASP A 114 -16.75 17.02 -14.65
CA ASP A 114 -15.30 16.97 -14.53
C ASP A 114 -14.89 15.53 -14.18
N ARG A 115 -14.02 14.99 -15.02
CA ARG A 115 -13.46 13.65 -14.87
C ARG A 115 -11.95 13.76 -14.67
N THR A 116 -11.49 13.21 -13.55
CA THR A 116 -10.06 13.03 -13.29
C THR A 116 -9.70 11.57 -13.46
N ILE A 117 -8.82 11.28 -14.43
CA ILE A 117 -8.25 9.95 -14.64
C ILE A 117 -6.86 9.94 -14.05
N ARG A 118 -6.62 9.08 -13.07
CA ARG A 118 -5.28 8.85 -12.51
C ARG A 118 -4.80 7.45 -12.92
N HIS A 119 -3.74 7.41 -13.70
CA HIS A 119 -3.04 6.18 -14.04
C HIS A 119 -1.82 6.02 -13.13
N THR A 120 -1.83 4.97 -12.31
CA THR A 120 -0.75 4.64 -11.38
C THR A 120 -0.15 3.30 -11.77
N GLN A 121 1.15 3.30 -12.08
CA GLN A 121 1.90 2.07 -12.33
C GLN A 121 2.78 1.77 -11.13
N HIS A 122 2.46 0.69 -10.42
CA HIS A 122 3.29 0.15 -9.36
C HIS A 122 4.44 -0.63 -9.98
N LYS A 123 5.65 -0.14 -9.77
CA LYS A 123 6.88 -0.78 -10.23
C LYS A 123 7.25 -1.96 -9.33
N ALA A 124 7.81 -3.00 -9.93
CA ALA A 124 8.40 -4.12 -9.21
C ALA A 124 9.58 -3.65 -8.34
N GLY A 125 9.81 -4.35 -7.22
CA GLY A 125 10.91 -4.08 -6.29
C GLY A 125 10.49 -3.36 -5.01
N ALA A 126 9.19 -3.22 -4.75
CA ALA A 126 8.71 -2.68 -3.48
C ALA A 126 9.02 -3.66 -2.34
N VAL A 127 9.53 -3.16 -1.22
CA VAL A 127 9.75 -3.96 -0.02
C VAL A 127 8.42 -4.16 0.69
N GLU A 128 7.96 -5.40 0.76
CA GLU A 128 6.74 -5.76 1.49
C GLU A 128 7.01 -5.85 2.98
N ARG A 129 8.12 -6.48 3.37
CA ARG A 129 8.43 -6.75 4.77
C ARG A 129 9.93 -6.93 5.01
N LEU A 130 10.41 -6.40 6.13
CA LEU A 130 11.78 -6.58 6.61
C LEU A 130 11.82 -7.38 7.91
N SER A 131 12.72 -8.36 7.96
CA SER A 131 13.06 -9.10 9.17
C SER A 131 14.54 -8.96 9.47
N VAL A 132 14.87 -8.32 10.58
CA VAL A 132 16.25 -8.04 10.97
C VAL A 132 16.58 -8.71 12.30
N ALA A 133 17.71 -9.40 12.30
CA ALA A 133 18.30 -9.96 13.51
C ALA A 133 19.68 -9.32 13.73
N VAL A 134 19.85 -8.71 14.91
CA VAL A 134 21.11 -8.07 15.32
C VAL A 134 21.66 -8.79 16.53
N VAL A 135 22.92 -9.18 16.44
CA VAL A 135 23.66 -9.81 17.53
C VAL A 135 24.77 -8.84 17.97
N LEU A 136 24.75 -8.48 19.24
CA LEU A 136 25.73 -7.62 19.90
C LEU A 136 26.68 -8.47 20.73
N ASN A 137 27.94 -8.05 20.79
CA ASN A 137 28.93 -8.66 21.67
C ASN A 137 28.83 -8.02 23.06
N THR A 138 29.17 -8.79 24.08
CA THR A 138 29.24 -8.33 25.47
C THR A 138 30.41 -7.35 25.66
N LEU A 139 30.29 -6.42 26.61
CA LEU A 139 31.25 -5.32 26.84
C LEU A 139 32.62 -5.79 27.39
N GLY A 140 32.77 -7.08 27.67
CA GLY A 140 33.96 -7.71 28.22
C GLY A 140 33.58 -8.84 29.18
N THR A 141 34.58 -9.34 29.90
CA THR A 141 34.41 -10.30 30.99
C THR A 141 34.71 -9.63 32.32
N ASP A 142 33.91 -9.92 33.34
CA ASP A 142 34.18 -9.50 34.72
C ASP A 142 35.41 -10.24 35.29
N LYS A 143 35.85 -9.87 36.50
CA LYS A 143 36.99 -10.51 37.21
C LYS A 143 36.83 -12.03 37.39
N ASP A 144 35.60 -12.52 37.36
CA ASP A 144 35.24 -13.94 37.44
C ASP A 144 35.16 -14.64 36.07
N GLY A 145 35.56 -13.96 34.98
CA GLY A 145 35.50 -14.50 33.61
C GLY A 145 34.09 -14.60 33.02
N LYS A 146 33.06 -14.09 33.71
CA LYS A 146 31.67 -14.09 33.23
C LYS A 146 31.44 -12.93 32.25
N PRO A 147 30.71 -13.15 31.14
CA PRO A 147 30.40 -12.08 30.20
C PRO A 147 29.53 -11.02 30.85
N LEU A 148 29.94 -9.75 30.75
CA LEU A 148 29.17 -8.63 31.29
C LEU A 148 28.09 -8.23 30.28
N PRO A 149 26.79 -8.40 30.60
CA PRO A 149 25.72 -8.04 29.69
C PRO A 149 25.63 -6.51 29.55
N MET A 150 25.26 -6.06 28.36
CA MET A 150 24.91 -4.68 28.05
C MET A 150 23.66 -4.28 28.84
N SER A 151 23.58 -3.02 29.28
CA SER A 151 22.45 -2.54 30.08
C SER A 151 21.15 -2.52 29.24
N LYS A 152 19.99 -2.55 29.91
CA LYS A 152 18.70 -2.52 29.20
C LYS A 152 18.49 -1.21 28.44
N GLU A 153 18.99 -0.12 28.98
CA GLU A 153 18.93 1.22 28.38
C GLU A 153 19.75 1.28 27.08
N GLN A 154 20.95 0.70 27.10
CA GLN A 154 21.81 0.60 25.91
C GLN A 154 21.18 -0.28 24.83
N LEU A 155 20.58 -1.41 25.21
CA LEU A 155 19.85 -2.27 24.26
C LEU A 155 18.65 -1.55 23.63
N ALA A 156 17.87 -0.82 24.42
CA ALA A 156 16.74 -0.03 23.92
C ALA A 156 17.21 1.08 22.95
N GLN A 157 18.34 1.72 23.25
CA GLN A 157 18.93 2.73 22.37
C GLN A 157 19.38 2.13 21.03
N VAL A 158 20.05 0.98 21.07
CA VAL A 158 20.44 0.25 19.85
C VAL A 158 19.20 -0.18 19.07
N GLU A 159 18.17 -0.68 19.74
CA GLU A 159 16.92 -1.07 19.09
C GLU A 159 16.24 0.11 18.39
N SER A 160 16.18 1.29 19.03
CA SER A 160 15.66 2.51 18.41
C SER A 160 16.47 2.91 17.18
N LEU A 161 17.80 2.91 17.29
CA LEU A 161 18.69 3.28 16.20
C LEU A 161 18.56 2.34 15.01
N VAL A 162 18.49 1.03 15.26
CA VAL A 162 18.32 0.04 14.19
C VAL A 162 16.94 0.17 13.55
N ARG A 163 15.89 0.40 14.35
CA ARG A 163 14.52 0.62 13.88
C ARG A 163 14.43 1.82 12.94
N GLU A 164 15.09 2.92 13.28
CA GLU A 164 15.19 4.11 12.43
C GLU A 164 16.02 3.86 11.17
N ALA A 165 17.20 3.25 11.32
CA ALA A 165 18.12 3.01 10.21
C ALA A 165 17.53 2.08 9.13
N MET A 166 16.73 1.10 9.53
CA MET A 166 16.04 0.21 8.59
C MET A 166 14.72 0.79 8.03
N GLY A 167 14.27 1.94 8.55
CA GLY A 167 12.98 2.54 8.20
C GLY A 167 11.80 1.66 8.60
N TYR A 168 11.85 1.06 9.79
CA TYR A 168 10.84 0.13 10.31
C TYR A 168 9.42 0.68 10.15
N SER A 169 8.53 -0.15 9.62
CA SER A 169 7.12 0.16 9.52
C SER A 169 6.27 -0.96 10.12
N SER A 170 5.44 -0.59 11.10
CA SER A 170 4.42 -1.49 11.65
C SER A 170 3.37 -1.87 10.60
N SER A 171 3.04 -0.96 9.66
CA SER A 171 2.04 -1.23 8.62
C SER A 171 2.53 -2.21 7.54
N ARG A 172 3.86 -2.30 7.33
CA ARG A 172 4.49 -3.35 6.50
C ARG A 172 4.65 -4.68 7.22
N GLY A 173 4.48 -4.69 8.55
CA GLY A 173 4.70 -5.87 9.38
C GLY A 173 6.18 -6.20 9.60
N ASP A 174 7.05 -5.18 9.62
CA ASP A 174 8.48 -5.38 9.87
C ASP A 174 8.74 -5.92 11.28
N THR A 175 9.84 -6.66 11.44
CA THR A 175 10.24 -7.28 12.70
C THR A 175 11.72 -7.07 12.99
N LEU A 176 12.05 -6.75 14.24
CA LEU A 176 13.42 -6.57 14.72
C LEU A 176 13.64 -7.42 15.98
N ASN A 177 14.74 -8.17 16.01
CA ASN A 177 15.20 -8.86 17.21
C ASN A 177 16.67 -8.50 17.49
N VAL A 178 16.95 -8.05 18.72
CA VAL A 178 18.29 -7.69 19.17
C VAL A 178 18.68 -8.60 20.33
N VAL A 179 19.78 -9.32 20.17
CA VAL A 179 20.31 -10.22 21.19
C VAL A 179 21.72 -9.82 21.56
N ASN A 180 22.07 -9.93 22.85
CA ASN A 180 23.40 -9.69 23.35
C ASN A 180 24.03 -11.00 23.81
N THR A 181 25.06 -11.44 23.11
CA THR A 181 25.73 -12.72 23.36
C THR A 181 27.23 -12.56 23.13
N GLN A 182 28.05 -13.18 23.97
CA GLN A 182 29.49 -13.20 23.75
C GLN A 182 29.82 -13.94 22.45
N PHE A 183 30.66 -13.33 21.62
CA PHE A 183 31.14 -13.98 20.40
C PHE A 183 32.26 -14.94 20.75
N ASN A 184 32.18 -16.16 20.23
CA ASN A 184 33.34 -17.02 20.14
C ASN A 184 34.06 -16.62 18.86
N ASP A 185 35.19 -15.94 19.01
CA ASP A 185 36.14 -15.84 17.91
C ASP A 185 36.68 -17.25 17.71
N VAL A 186 36.04 -18.01 16.83
CA VAL A 186 36.74 -19.03 16.06
C VAL A 186 37.68 -18.27 15.15
N GLU A 187 38.74 -17.73 15.74
CA GLU A 187 39.97 -17.52 15.02
C GLU A 187 40.28 -18.91 14.49
N GLN A 188 40.07 -19.09 13.19
CA GLN A 188 40.72 -20.16 12.46
C GLN A 188 42.20 -19.77 12.38
N THR A 189 42.83 -19.64 13.55
CA THR A 189 44.21 -19.99 13.76
C THR A 189 44.23 -21.47 13.40
N GLY A 190 44.31 -21.74 12.10
CA GLY A 190 45.01 -22.92 11.64
C GLY A 190 46.36 -22.79 12.28
N GLY A 191 46.49 -23.36 13.50
CA GLY A 191 47.70 -23.32 14.30
C GLY A 191 48.81 -23.60 13.33
N GLU A 192 49.73 -22.64 13.20
CA GLU A 192 50.81 -22.71 12.23
C GLU A 192 51.36 -24.12 12.28
N LEU A 193 51.04 -24.89 11.24
CA LEU A 193 51.34 -26.31 11.22
C LEU A 193 52.84 -26.38 11.48
N PRO A 194 53.30 -27.07 12.54
CA PRO A 194 54.70 -27.05 12.91
C PRO A 194 55.54 -27.39 11.67
N PHE A 195 56.66 -26.71 11.48
CA PHE A 195 57.37 -26.63 10.19
C PHE A 195 57.59 -27.96 9.45
N TRP A 196 57.60 -29.10 10.14
CA TRP A 196 57.69 -30.45 9.58
C TRP A 196 56.42 -30.94 8.85
N GLN A 197 55.25 -30.33 9.09
CA GLN A 197 53.99 -30.57 8.37
C GLN A 197 53.81 -29.61 7.17
N SER A 198 54.74 -28.68 6.95
CA SER A 198 54.67 -27.76 5.82
C SER A 198 54.95 -28.47 4.48
N GLN A 199 54.19 -28.12 3.45
CA GLN A 199 54.32 -28.64 2.08
C GLN A 199 55.75 -28.47 1.51
N SER A 200 56.47 -27.44 1.96
CA SER A 200 57.84 -27.14 1.57
C SER A 200 58.86 -28.13 2.15
N PHE A 201 58.64 -28.64 3.37
CA PHE A 201 59.52 -29.64 3.98
C PHE A 201 59.44 -31.00 3.28
N TYR A 202 58.24 -31.48 2.94
CA TYR A 202 58.10 -32.75 2.18
C TYR A 202 58.83 -32.73 0.84
N ARG A 203 58.91 -31.56 0.19
CA ARG A 203 59.58 -31.43 -1.10
C ARG A 203 61.11 -31.50 -0.99
N SER A 204 61.71 -31.12 0.14
CA SER A 204 63.17 -31.16 0.32
C SER A 204 63.68 -32.58 0.66
N VAL A 205 62.89 -33.38 1.36
CA VAL A 205 63.29 -34.74 1.77
C VAL A 205 63.14 -35.76 0.63
N VAL A 206 62.09 -35.65 -0.19
CA VAL A 206 61.81 -36.62 -1.27
C VAL A 206 62.72 -36.40 -2.50
N GLN A 207 63.31 -35.21 -2.65
CA GLN A 207 64.09 -34.85 -3.84
C GLN A 207 65.60 -35.16 -3.71
N ARG A 208 66.01 -35.94 -2.71
CA ARG A 208 67.37 -36.44 -2.60
C ARG A 208 67.46 -37.84 -3.24
N ARG A 209 67.43 -37.89 -4.58
CA ARG A 209 67.81 -39.11 -5.33
C ARG A 209 69.28 -39.39 -5.04
N PRO A 210 69.66 -40.54 -4.44
CA PRO A 210 71.06 -40.93 -4.43
C PRO A 210 71.49 -41.23 -5.86
N LEU A 211 72.52 -40.54 -6.34
CA LEU A 211 73.25 -40.92 -7.55
C LEU A 211 74.01 -42.21 -7.23
N PHE A 212 73.36 -43.36 -7.42
CA PHE A 212 74.07 -44.62 -7.57
C PHE A 212 74.56 -44.72 -9.01
N ALA A 213 75.85 -44.42 -9.21
CA ALA A 213 76.56 -44.77 -10.43
C ALA A 213 76.79 -46.29 -10.42
N GLY A 214 76.01 -47.01 -11.23
CA GLY A 214 76.26 -48.41 -11.55
C GLY A 214 76.96 -48.53 -12.90
N ALA A 215 78.09 -49.24 -12.93
CA ALA A 215 78.67 -49.80 -14.15
C ALA A 215 78.42 -51.31 -14.19
N ALA A 216 78.23 -51.81 -15.42
CA ALA A 216 78.17 -53.20 -15.87
C ALA A 216 76.80 -53.92 -15.84
N GLY A 217 76.24 -54.07 -17.05
CA GLY A 217 76.06 -55.41 -17.64
C GLY A 217 74.68 -56.06 -17.55
N GLY A 218 73.86 -55.82 -18.58
CA GLY A 218 73.23 -56.90 -19.35
C GLY A 218 71.92 -57.53 -18.86
N LEU A 219 70.94 -57.49 -19.79
CA LEU A 219 69.78 -58.39 -20.03
C LEU A 219 68.43 -58.04 -19.37
N ASP A 220 67.50 -57.70 -20.27
CA ASP A 220 66.03 -57.60 -20.18
C ASP A 220 65.34 -58.86 -19.57
N PRO A 221 64.05 -58.84 -19.13
CA PRO A 221 62.97 -58.02 -19.70
C PRO A 221 61.88 -57.43 -18.77
N VAL A 222 61.21 -56.43 -19.35
CA VAL A 222 59.77 -56.08 -19.28
C VAL A 222 58.90 -56.90 -18.31
N ALA A 223 58.29 -56.19 -17.35
CA ALA A 223 57.00 -56.56 -16.78
C ALA A 223 56.21 -55.28 -16.43
N GLN A 224 55.33 -54.95 -17.38
CA GLN A 224 54.18 -54.07 -17.32
C GLN A 224 53.47 -54.08 -15.94
N ALA A 225 53.22 -52.90 -15.37
CA ALA A 225 52.16 -52.72 -14.40
C ALA A 225 51.19 -51.66 -14.93
N GLY A 226 50.25 -52.15 -15.74
CA GLY A 226 48.98 -51.49 -15.95
C GLY A 226 48.18 -51.50 -14.65
N SER A 227 47.47 -50.39 -14.46
CA SER A 227 46.57 -50.00 -13.38
C SER A 227 45.67 -51.11 -12.82
N PRO A 228 45.18 -50.93 -11.57
CA PRO A 228 43.73 -51.04 -11.40
C PRO A 228 43.12 -49.89 -10.60
N THR A 229 42.16 -49.25 -11.25
CA THR A 229 40.78 -49.03 -10.75
C THR A 229 40.60 -48.45 -9.35
N ALA A 230 40.31 -47.15 -9.33
CA ALA A 230 39.60 -46.51 -8.23
C ALA A 230 38.12 -46.95 -8.26
N ALA A 231 37.70 -47.69 -7.23
CA ALA A 231 36.30 -47.96 -6.94
C ALA A 231 35.85 -47.12 -5.75
N LYS A 232 34.86 -46.26 -5.98
CA LYS A 232 34.07 -45.54 -4.98
C LYS A 232 33.25 -46.56 -4.17
N PRO A 233 33.04 -46.36 -2.86
CA PRO A 233 31.68 -46.01 -2.39
C PRO A 233 31.71 -45.01 -1.21
N SER A 234 30.93 -43.93 -1.24
CA SER A 234 29.51 -43.82 -0.84
C SER A 234 29.38 -43.26 0.58
N ALA A 235 29.05 -41.97 0.64
CA ALA A 235 28.68 -41.26 1.86
C ALA A 235 27.36 -41.83 2.43
N ARG A 236 27.34 -42.07 3.74
CA ARG A 236 26.12 -42.33 4.50
C ARG A 236 25.62 -41.00 5.07
N THR A 237 24.63 -40.44 4.37
CA THR A 237 23.74 -39.39 4.87
C THR A 237 22.83 -40.00 5.94
N THR A 238 22.85 -39.46 7.15
CA THR A 238 21.78 -39.70 8.13
C THR A 238 20.99 -38.41 8.27
N GLY A 239 19.92 -38.30 7.48
CA GLY A 239 18.85 -37.35 7.71
C GLY A 239 17.99 -37.83 8.88
N ARG A 240 17.61 -36.91 9.77
CA ARG A 240 16.64 -37.15 10.84
C ARG A 240 15.43 -36.27 10.57
N ASP A 241 14.39 -36.87 10.01
CA ASP A 241 13.08 -36.27 9.82
C ASP A 241 12.35 -36.14 11.17
N HIS A 242 11.85 -34.93 11.46
CA HIS A 242 10.86 -34.70 12.49
C HIS A 242 9.45 -34.77 11.88
N ARG A 243 8.68 -35.74 12.35
CA ARG A 243 7.29 -36.00 11.97
C ARG A 243 6.35 -35.01 12.67
N CYS A 244 5.50 -34.34 11.89
CA CYS A 244 4.32 -33.61 12.35
C CYS A 244 3.27 -34.55 12.95
N GLN A 245 2.68 -34.15 14.08
CA GLN A 245 1.46 -34.71 14.65
C GLN A 245 0.26 -33.97 14.07
N GLY A 246 -0.81 -34.71 13.77
CA GLY A 246 -2.11 -34.16 13.37
C GLY A 246 -3.24 -34.95 14.03
N ALA A 247 -4.06 -34.20 14.77
CA ALA A 247 -5.50 -34.32 15.02
C ALA A 247 -6.15 -35.67 15.38
N SER A 248 -6.84 -35.65 16.52
CA SER A 248 -8.24 -36.06 16.65
C SER A 248 -8.96 -35.08 17.57
#